data_AF-A0A844HRV5-F1
#
_entry.id   AF-A0A844HRV5-F1
#
_cell.length_a   1.000
_cell.length_b   1.000
_cell.length_c   1.000
_cell.angle_alpha   90.00
_cell.angle_beta   90.00
_cell.angle_gamma   90.00
#
_symmetry.space_group_name_H-M   'P 1'
#
loop_
_entity.id
_entity.type
_entity.pdbx_description
1 polymer ?
#
loop_
_entity_poly.entity_id
_entity_poly.type
_entity_poly.pdbx_seq_one_letter_code
_entity_poly.pdbx_strand_id
1 'polypeptide(L)'
;MIDALSGLNGAYPHLFQGGIVLSEPSPFGLCGHEVLRRAIADFSAHHPDLGFQSDPEDAPLGREILYEFCPDNPLMITSVGYHTPSANSAALQRAALMHGRQ
;
A
#
# COMPACT_ATOMS: atom_id res chain seq x y z
N MET A 1 19.33 40.36 -16.43
CA MET A 1 19.22 40.21 -14.98
C MET A 1 18.71 38.80 -14.74
N ILE A 2 19.52 37.93 -14.14
CA ILE A 2 19.12 36.54 -13.86
C ILE A 2 18.77 36.51 -12.38
N ASP A 3 17.48 36.40 -12.06
CA ASP A 3 17.02 36.14 -10.69
C ASP A 3 17.38 34.69 -10.34
N ALA A 4 18.47 34.51 -9.61
CA ALA A 4 18.84 33.22 -9.07
C ALA A 4 18.20 33.06 -7.68
N LEU A 5 17.10 32.31 -7.60
CA LEU A 5 16.58 31.85 -6.32
C LEU A 5 17.40 30.65 -5.82
N SER A 6 17.64 30.56 -4.51
CA SER A 6 18.16 29.33 -3.91
C SER A 6 17.18 28.19 -4.15
N GLY A 7 17.68 27.01 -4.54
CA GLY A 7 16.86 25.81 -4.67
C GLY A 7 16.13 25.47 -3.36
N LEU A 8 15.00 24.75 -3.49
CA LEU A 8 14.24 24.29 -2.33
C LEU A 8 15.08 23.28 -1.52
N ASN A 9 15.14 23.48 -0.21
CA ASN A 9 15.80 22.56 0.72
C ASN A 9 14.74 21.82 1.56
N GLY A 10 14.52 20.54 1.23
CA GLY A 10 13.77 19.63 2.10
C GLY A 10 14.68 19.14 3.21
N ALA A 11 14.63 19.77 4.38
CA ALA A 11 15.58 19.50 5.47
C ALA A 11 15.48 18.08 6.08
N TYR A 12 14.34 17.41 5.90
CA TYR A 12 14.13 16.06 6.46
C TYR A 12 13.17 15.22 5.59
N PRO A 13 13.59 14.83 4.37
CA PRO A 13 12.74 14.04 3.49
C PRO A 13 12.93 12.55 3.78
N HIS A 14 11.83 11.82 3.91
CA HIS A 14 11.84 10.36 3.90
C HIS A 14 11.94 9.84 2.47
N LEU A 15 13.09 10.03 1.81
CA LEU A 15 13.25 9.77 0.37
C LEU A 15 12.87 8.35 -0.06
N PHE A 16 13.22 7.34 0.75
CA PHE A 16 12.87 5.95 0.45
C PHE A 16 11.37 5.71 0.52
N GLN A 17 10.72 6.17 1.60
CA GLN A 17 9.28 6.03 1.75
C GLN A 17 8.52 6.89 0.73
N GLY A 18 9.03 8.09 0.42
CA GLY A 18 8.51 8.93 -0.65
C GLY A 18 8.60 8.26 -2.01
N GLY A 19 9.70 7.56 -2.31
CA GLY A 19 9.83 6.76 -3.53
C GLY A 19 8.82 5.61 -3.60
N ILE A 20 8.58 4.92 -2.49
CA ILE A 20 7.57 3.85 -2.39
C ILE A 20 6.16 4.40 -2.66
N VAL A 21 5.78 5.51 -2.03
CA VAL A 21 4.46 6.15 -2.23
C VAL A 21 4.26 6.59 -3.68
N LEU A 22 5.31 7.00 -4.39
CA LEU A 22 5.22 7.33 -5.82
C LEU A 22 5.03 6.12 -6.73
N SER A 23 5.34 4.92 -6.24
CA SER A 23 5.14 3.66 -6.98
C SER A 23 3.78 3.03 -6.70
N GLU A 24 3.09 3.46 -5.65
CA GLU A 24 1.81 2.92 -5.23
C GLU A 24 0.65 3.62 -5.96
N PRO A 25 -0.46 2.91 -6.22
CA PRO A 25 -1.63 3.51 -6.83
C PRO A 25 -2.25 4.56 -5.93
N SER A 26 -2.78 5.63 -6.55
CA SER A 26 -3.49 6.67 -5.80
C SER A 26 -4.67 6.06 -5.04
N PRO A 27 -4.80 6.30 -3.72
CA PRO A 27 -5.94 5.82 -2.96
C PRO A 27 -7.25 6.54 -3.33
N PHE A 28 -7.16 7.72 -3.96
CA PHE A 28 -8.32 8.51 -4.35
C PHE A 28 -9.11 7.83 -5.47
N GLY A 29 -10.40 7.58 -5.22
CA GLY A 29 -11.33 6.99 -6.18
C GLY A 29 -11.42 5.47 -6.15
N LEU A 30 -10.74 4.80 -5.22
CA LEU A 30 -10.86 3.35 -5.00
C LEU A 30 -12.06 3.02 -4.12
N CYS A 31 -13.26 3.34 -4.61
CA CYS A 31 -14.51 3.07 -3.91
C CYS A 31 -15.15 1.78 -4.44
N GLY A 32 -15.45 0.85 -3.52
CA GLY A 32 -16.16 -0.39 -3.82
C GLY A 32 -15.27 -1.61 -4.09
N HIS A 33 -15.81 -2.78 -3.75
CA HIS A 33 -15.11 -4.07 -3.71
C HIS A 33 -14.45 -4.46 -5.05
N GLU A 34 -15.18 -4.33 -6.17
CA GLU A 34 -14.66 -4.72 -7.49
C GLU A 34 -13.60 -3.76 -8.03
N VAL A 35 -13.72 -2.46 -7.74
CA VAL A 35 -12.72 -1.45 -8.11
C VAL A 35 -11.42 -1.74 -7.36
N LEU A 36 -11.52 -2.00 -6.06
CA LEU A 36 -10.37 -2.37 -5.23
C LEU A 36 -9.72 -3.67 -5.70
N ARG A 37 -10.50 -4.72 -5.98
CA ARG A 37 -10.00 -6.00 -6.47
C ARG A 37 -9.22 -5.84 -7.77
N ARG A 38 -9.73 -5.06 -8.73
CA ARG A 38 -9.05 -4.78 -10.00
C ARG A 38 -7.76 -4.01 -9.79
N ALA A 39 -7.79 -2.96 -8.97
CA ALA A 39 -6.61 -2.17 -8.67
C ALA A 39 -5.49 -3.01 -8.02
N ILE A 40 -5.86 -3.91 -7.10
CA ILE A 40 -4.92 -4.85 -6.48
C ILE A 40 -4.36 -5.83 -7.51
N ALA A 41 -5.19 -6.39 -8.38
CA ALA A 41 -4.75 -7.34 -9.40
C ALA A 41 -3.79 -6.68 -10.40
N ASP A 42 -4.14 -5.50 -10.89
CA ASP A 42 -3.32 -4.71 -11.82
C ASP A 42 -1.99 -4.32 -11.16
N PHE A 43 -2.01 -3.86 -9.91
CA PHE A 43 -0.80 -3.51 -9.18
C PHE A 43 0.08 -4.74 -8.93
N SER A 44 -0.50 -5.84 -8.45
CA SER A 44 0.24 -7.07 -8.12
C SER A 44 0.90 -7.70 -9.36
N ALA A 45 0.32 -7.51 -10.56
CA ALA A 45 0.91 -7.97 -11.81
C ALA A 45 2.20 -7.20 -12.19
N HIS A 46 2.29 -5.92 -11.81
CA HIS A 46 3.45 -5.08 -12.09
C HIS A 46 4.44 -5.02 -10.92
N HIS A 47 3.99 -5.38 -9.71
CA HIS A 47 4.74 -5.27 -8.46
C HIS A 47 4.51 -6.48 -7.54
N PRO A 48 4.94 -7.69 -7.92
CA PRO A 48 4.64 -8.93 -7.17
C PRO A 48 5.21 -8.99 -5.75
N ASP A 49 6.16 -8.09 -5.42
CA ASP A 49 6.83 -8.02 -4.13
C ASP A 49 6.36 -6.86 -3.23
N LEU A 50 5.45 -6.00 -3.70
CA LEU A 50 5.06 -4.76 -3.01
C LEU A 50 3.63 -4.83 -2.45
N GLY A 51 3.45 -4.22 -1.28
CA GLY A 51 2.13 -3.94 -0.71
C GLY A 51 1.44 -2.79 -1.44
N PHE A 52 0.12 -2.68 -1.29
CA PHE A 52 -0.73 -1.72 -1.99
C PHE A 52 -1.45 -0.85 -0.96
N GLN A 53 -1.23 0.46 -0.96
CA GLN A 53 -1.91 1.36 -0.03
C GLN A 53 -3.25 1.84 -0.59
N SER A 54 -4.33 1.73 0.20
CA SER A 54 -5.66 2.17 -0.22
C SER A 54 -6.62 2.31 0.96
N ASP A 55 -7.59 3.22 0.82
CA ASP A 55 -8.67 3.42 1.77
C ASP A 55 -10.02 3.25 1.08
N PRO A 56 -10.61 2.05 1.09
CA PRO A 56 -11.99 1.91 0.65
C PRO A 56 -12.89 2.53 1.72
N GLU A 57 -13.59 3.61 1.38
CA GLU A 57 -14.44 4.39 2.29
C GLU A 57 -15.51 3.58 3.05
N ASP A 58 -15.83 2.34 2.64
CA ASP A 58 -17.04 1.62 3.08
C ASP A 58 -16.87 0.15 3.53
N ALA A 59 -15.65 -0.37 3.76
CA ALA A 59 -15.53 -1.75 4.26
C ALA A 59 -14.30 -1.99 5.15
N PRO A 60 -14.44 -2.67 6.30
CA PRO A 60 -13.29 -3.21 7.00
C PRO A 60 -12.60 -4.23 6.08
N LEU A 61 -11.45 -3.87 5.54
CA LEU A 61 -10.57 -4.80 4.82
C LEU A 61 -9.93 -5.76 5.82
N GLY A 62 -10.65 -6.81 6.19
CA GLY A 62 -10.09 -7.92 6.94
C GLY A 62 -9.10 -8.71 6.10
N ARG A 63 -8.17 -9.41 6.77
CA ARG A 63 -7.19 -10.33 6.14
C ARG A 63 -7.84 -11.29 5.14
N GLU A 64 -9.03 -11.79 5.45
CA GLU A 64 -9.75 -12.77 4.63
C GLU A 64 -10.12 -12.20 3.25
N ILE A 65 -10.50 -10.92 3.17
CA ILE A 65 -10.81 -10.23 1.90
C ILE A 65 -9.54 -10.05 1.06
N LEU A 66 -8.43 -9.66 1.69
CA LEU A 66 -7.15 -9.51 1.01
C LEU A 66 -6.61 -10.84 0.48
N TYR A 67 -6.84 -11.93 1.21
CA TYR A 67 -6.50 -13.27 0.76
C TYR A 67 -7.34 -13.69 -0.46
N GLU A 68 -8.63 -13.36 -0.50
CA GLU A 68 -9.48 -13.62 -1.67
C GLU A 68 -8.99 -12.86 -2.92
N PHE A 69 -8.53 -11.62 -2.76
CA PHE A 69 -8.10 -10.79 -3.88
C PHE A 69 -6.73 -11.14 -4.43
N CYS A 70 -5.81 -11.50 -3.56
CA CYS A 70 -4.42 -11.78 -3.93
C CYS A 70 -3.85 -12.83 -2.96
N PRO A 71 -4.06 -14.13 -3.19
CA PRO A 71 -3.62 -15.16 -2.25
C PRO A 71 -2.11 -15.42 -2.32
N ASP A 72 -1.52 -15.30 -3.51
CA ASP A 72 -0.17 -15.80 -3.78
C ASP A 72 0.93 -14.75 -3.55
N ASN A 73 0.63 -13.47 -3.78
CA ASN A 73 1.61 -12.39 -3.63
C ASN A 73 1.43 -11.69 -2.29
N PRO A 74 2.52 -11.32 -1.60
CA PRO A 74 2.44 -10.51 -0.39
C PRO A 74 1.69 -9.19 -0.62
N LEU A 75 0.60 -8.99 0.11
CA LEU A 75 -0.23 -7.78 0.03
C LEU A 75 -0.46 -7.21 1.43
N MET A 76 -0.25 -5.90 1.57
CA MET A 76 -0.62 -5.12 2.74
C MET A 76 -1.33 -3.85 2.28
N ILE A 77 -2.46 -3.53 2.91
CA ILE A 77 -3.24 -2.31 2.70
C ILE A 77 -3.34 -1.54 4.01
N THR A 78 -3.17 -0.22 3.96
CA THR A 78 -3.26 0.66 5.15
C THR A 78 -4.40 1.66 4.98
N SER A 79 -5.20 1.85 6.03
CA SER A 79 -6.22 2.92 6.05
C SER A 79 -5.62 4.32 5.92
N VAL A 80 -6.44 5.32 5.58
CA VAL A 80 -6.02 6.74 5.64
C VAL A 80 -5.41 7.05 7.02
N GLY A 81 -4.28 7.75 7.00
CA GLY A 81 -3.50 8.07 8.21
C GLY A 81 -2.46 7.02 8.63
N TYR A 82 -2.36 5.89 7.92
CA TYR A 82 -1.35 4.84 8.17
C TYR A 82 -1.46 4.16 9.55
N HIS A 83 -2.64 4.22 10.18
CA HIS A 83 -2.82 3.75 11.55
C HIS A 83 -3.18 2.26 11.65
N THR A 84 -3.79 1.69 10.60
CA THR A 84 -4.29 0.32 10.64
C THR A 84 -3.90 -0.42 9.36
N PRO A 85 -2.80 -1.18 9.38
CA PRO A 85 -2.46 -2.08 8.29
C PRO A 85 -3.24 -3.39 8.38
N SER A 86 -3.77 -3.84 7.24
CA SER A 86 -4.29 -5.19 7.02
C SER A 86 -3.39 -5.89 6.00
N ALA A 87 -3.02 -7.14 6.26
CA ALA A 87 -2.13 -7.91 5.40
C ALA A 87 -2.70 -9.32 5.14
N ASN A 88 -2.46 -9.85 3.95
CA ASN A 88 -2.83 -11.22 3.59
C ASN A 88 -1.88 -12.27 4.20
N SER A 89 -2.23 -13.55 4.08
CA SER A 89 -1.43 -14.65 4.62
C SER A 89 0.00 -14.72 4.04
N ALA A 90 0.18 -14.47 2.74
CA ALA A 90 1.49 -14.44 2.10
C ALA A 90 2.41 -13.37 2.70
N ALA A 91 1.89 -12.17 2.97
CA ALA A 91 2.63 -11.09 3.62
C ALA A 91 2.98 -11.43 5.08
N LEU A 92 2.03 -11.96 5.85
CA LEU A 92 2.28 -12.35 7.24
C LEU A 92 3.31 -13.48 7.35
N GLN A 93 3.31 -14.42 6.41
CA GLN A 93 4.30 -15.49 6.35
C GLN A 93 5.70 -14.94 6.01
N ARG A 94 5.80 -14.06 5.01
CA ARG A 94 7.08 -13.42 4.61
C ARG A 94 7.65 -12.54 5.73
N ALA A 95 6.79 -11.90 6.52
CA ALA A 95 7.17 -11.10 7.67
C ALA A 95 7.48 -11.93 8.94
N ALA A 96 7.30 -13.26 8.90
CA ALA A 96 7.38 -14.14 10.07
C ALA A 96 6.42 -13.74 11.22
N LEU A 97 5.26 -13.15 10.86
CA LEU A 97 4.23 -12.69 11.80
C LEU A 97 2.99 -13.59 11.83
N MET A 98 2.92 -14.62 10.98
CA MET A 98 1.73 -15.48 10.85
C MET A 98 1.27 -16.12 12.16
N HIS A 99 2.20 -16.43 13.06
CA HIS A 99 1.91 -17.10 14.33
C HIS A 99 1.95 -16.17 15.55
N GLY A 100 2.09 -14.85 15.35
CA GLY A 100 2.26 -13.88 16.43
C GLY A 100 3.58 -14.06 17.20
N ARG A 101 3.73 -13.33 18.32
CA ARG A 101 4.79 -13.66 19.29
C ARG A 101 4.38 -14.91 20.06
N GLN A 102 5.31 -15.86 20.18
CA GLN A 102 5.23 -16.92 21.19
C GLN A 102 5.52 -16.35 22.58
#